data_AF-A0A9N8DVV5-F1
#
_entry.id   AF-A0A9N8DVV5-F1
#
_cell.length_a   1.000
_cell.length_b   1.000
_cell.length_c   1.000
_cell.angle_alpha   90.00
_cell.angle_beta   90.00
_cell.angle_gamma   90.00
#
_symmetry.space_group_name_H-M   'P 1'
#
loop_
_entity.id
_entity.type
_entity.pdbx_description
1 polymer ?
#
loop_
_entity_poly.entity_id
_entity_poly.type
_entity_poly.pdbx_seq_one_letter_code
_entity_poly.pdbx_strand_id
1 'polypeptide(L)'
;MASSSASSYSLRQKMGEHHERSLQQEMIMGIYQPVTHVVDKADIDLDQRTIEGRLALGTSEGTDQAQKVFEKGAYSKPYAYLTLSPALTAIVPVGTNVTGQTANGVEIRGTTYEMDAQVGDTPLLVRYSSENNQQCLVGGNPNPNTTGCFAESGTISIGGGPPHSYSYRPLEDNYNGRNFQKWSIEAKKKMYSCDTGCPFATYNKFYQYYNSFDYANQWVTAAFAGNSTSFANGNADFSKLGLEGRAAAIRYGNVYMNVWMHVIKKMQGGINICETTCSPGSCSNDTAHEFDQAAAYYTGSEPLANAKVDGYMLYALAQVECKKFGTCLNNGMARANFQIYSLLEEGKNYLLQGNCTGAKLQKERITALMAIPLVQGTLRTAYALDVQYNRQETTQGQAAAFAAAVLPILHACSAPRALQVYIDLAVGSGNSVSYEVIKDALEKTYDCLQISCHDVGGLLDPVGNGLYLKGAAPCDFTGPTSASTGSSQYNVPTGTQSTGSSQSSSSSTTSTSSSSGGSAVSASHKRTDGGDANVGLAVGLTLGLAAFIVVVVMLVTRSKNQVEFDTAVDGTVAEELEMSGPVSA
;
A
#
# COMPACT_ATOMS: atom_id res chain seq x y z
N MET A 1 8.72 -49.51 -21.44
CA MET A 1 7.53 -49.99 -22.16
C MET A 1 6.33 -49.32 -21.53
N ALA A 2 5.64 -48.50 -22.34
CA ALA A 2 4.22 -48.10 -22.35
C ALA A 2 3.53 -47.79 -21.01
N SER A 3 2.67 -46.79 -20.81
CA SER A 3 2.02 -45.69 -21.56
C SER A 3 0.85 -45.31 -20.62
N SER A 4 0.23 -44.15 -20.53
CA SER A 4 0.36 -42.77 -21.00
C SER A 4 -0.91 -42.07 -20.46
N SER A 5 -0.92 -40.74 -20.47
CA SER A 5 -2.10 -39.94 -20.87
C SER A 5 -3.41 -40.04 -20.05
N ALA A 6 -3.43 -39.54 -18.80
CA ALA A 6 -4.71 -39.17 -18.18
C ALA A 6 -4.70 -37.84 -17.37
N SER A 7 -3.55 -37.21 -17.13
CA SER A 7 -3.49 -36.05 -16.22
C SER A 7 -3.55 -34.67 -16.91
N SER A 8 -3.61 -34.60 -18.23
CA SER A 8 -3.60 -33.33 -18.99
C SER A 8 -4.98 -32.83 -19.44
N TYR A 9 -6.05 -33.61 -19.24
CA TYR A 9 -7.39 -33.25 -19.68
C TYR A 9 -8.26 -32.59 -18.59
N SER A 10 -7.97 -32.77 -17.30
CA SER A 10 -8.77 -32.17 -16.20
C SER A 10 -8.34 -30.75 -15.79
N LEU A 11 -7.20 -30.27 -16.28
CA LEU A 11 -6.72 -28.89 -16.05
C LEU A 11 -7.31 -27.86 -17.01
N ARG A 12 -7.82 -28.27 -18.18
CA ARG A 12 -8.48 -27.36 -19.14
C ARG A 12 -9.95 -27.06 -18.83
N GLN A 13 -10.63 -27.90 -18.05
CA GLN A 13 -12.04 -27.69 -17.72
C GLN A 13 -12.28 -26.82 -16.48
N LYS A 14 -11.23 -26.50 -15.69
CA LYS A 14 -11.33 -25.58 -14.54
C LYS A 14 -10.95 -24.12 -14.84
N MET A 15 -10.64 -23.80 -16.11
CA MET A 15 -10.39 -22.42 -16.57
C MET A 15 -11.64 -21.74 -17.17
N GLY A 16 -12.82 -22.37 -17.06
CA GLY A 16 -14.02 -21.95 -17.79
C GLY A 16 -15.19 -21.44 -16.94
N GLU A 17 -15.13 -21.47 -15.61
CA GLU A 17 -16.21 -20.98 -14.75
C GLU A 17 -15.75 -19.79 -13.92
N HIS A 18 -15.47 -18.68 -14.60
CA HIS A 18 -15.48 -17.39 -13.92
C HIS A 18 -16.93 -17.06 -13.61
N HIS A 19 -17.32 -17.28 -12.34
CA HIS A 19 -18.57 -16.78 -11.78
C HIS A 19 -18.76 -15.32 -12.20
N GLU A 20 -19.89 -15.03 -12.83
CA GLU A 20 -20.40 -13.69 -13.07
C GLU A 20 -20.54 -12.98 -11.72
N ARG A 21 -19.48 -12.30 -11.31
CA ARG A 21 -19.42 -11.52 -10.08
C ARG A 21 -20.16 -10.21 -10.28
N SER A 22 -21.49 -10.25 -10.16
CA SER A 22 -22.26 -9.07 -9.76
C SER A 22 -21.96 -8.79 -8.28
N LEU A 23 -20.82 -8.15 -8.01
CA LEU A 23 -20.30 -7.85 -6.67
C LEU A 23 -20.94 -6.59 -6.05
N GLN A 24 -22.17 -6.24 -6.45
CA GLN A 24 -22.94 -5.35 -5.60
C GLN A 24 -23.33 -6.14 -4.35
N GLN A 25 -22.77 -5.74 -3.20
CA GLN A 25 -23.22 -6.11 -1.85
C GLN A 25 -22.71 -7.40 -1.19
N GLU A 26 -21.60 -8.01 -1.62
CA GLU A 26 -20.94 -9.01 -0.73
C GLU A 26 -20.25 -8.31 0.45
N MET A 27 -20.52 -8.77 1.68
CA MET A 27 -19.81 -8.30 2.87
C MET A 27 -18.32 -8.63 2.76
N ILE A 28 -17.48 -7.60 2.86
CA ILE A 28 -16.04 -7.76 3.03
C ILE A 28 -15.79 -8.45 4.37
N MET A 29 -15.21 -9.65 4.28
CA MET A 29 -14.88 -10.51 5.43
C MET A 29 -16.07 -10.85 6.34
N GLY A 30 -17.30 -10.73 5.85
CA GLY A 30 -18.52 -10.96 6.64
C GLY A 30 -18.75 -9.94 7.77
N ILE A 31 -18.03 -8.81 7.77
CA ILE A 31 -18.11 -7.79 8.83
C ILE A 31 -18.46 -6.42 8.24
N TYR A 32 -17.82 -6.04 7.13
CA TYR A 32 -18.00 -4.72 6.53
C TYR A 32 -18.88 -4.81 5.29
N GLN A 33 -19.93 -3.99 5.21
CA GLN A 33 -20.87 -4.01 4.08
C GLN A 33 -20.67 -2.78 3.19
N PRO A 34 -20.02 -2.90 2.01
CA PRO A 34 -19.88 -1.75 1.12
C PRO A 34 -21.24 -1.23 0.65
N VAL A 35 -21.38 0.10 0.54
CA VAL A 35 -22.56 0.76 -0.02
C VAL A 35 -22.34 1.27 -1.45
N THR A 36 -21.10 1.14 -1.94
CA THR A 36 -20.68 1.53 -3.29
C THR A 36 -19.80 0.46 -3.94
N HIS A 37 -19.63 0.56 -5.27
CA HIS A 37 -18.82 -0.40 -6.01
C HIS A 37 -17.30 -0.15 -5.85
N VAL A 38 -16.62 -1.05 -5.14
CA VAL A 38 -15.18 -0.95 -4.83
C VAL A 38 -14.31 -2.12 -5.29
N VAL A 39 -14.87 -3.05 -6.07
CA VAL A 39 -14.17 -4.25 -6.56
C VAL A 39 -12.87 -3.93 -7.30
N ASP A 40 -12.97 -3.08 -8.32
CA ASP A 40 -11.83 -2.61 -9.12
C ASP A 40 -10.74 -1.92 -8.27
N LYS A 41 -11.08 -1.44 -7.06
CA LYS A 41 -10.10 -0.88 -6.11
C LYS A 41 -9.35 -1.97 -5.36
N ALA A 42 -10.04 -3.06 -5.01
CA ALA A 42 -9.44 -4.21 -4.35
C ALA A 42 -8.40 -4.92 -5.25
N ASP A 43 -8.61 -4.94 -6.57
CA ASP A 43 -7.72 -5.57 -7.57
C ASP A 43 -6.31 -4.97 -7.67
N ILE A 44 -6.03 -3.86 -6.97
CA ILE A 44 -4.65 -3.37 -6.84
C ILE A 44 -3.73 -4.38 -6.13
N ASP A 45 -4.29 -5.34 -5.40
CA ASP A 45 -3.50 -6.43 -4.83
C ASP A 45 -2.93 -7.40 -5.85
N LEU A 46 -3.53 -7.50 -7.04
CA LEU A 46 -2.98 -8.26 -8.15
C LEU A 46 -1.71 -7.60 -8.71
N ASP A 47 -1.58 -6.27 -8.62
CA ASP A 47 -0.32 -5.57 -8.91
C ASP A 47 0.75 -6.00 -7.89
N GLN A 48 0.44 -5.97 -6.60
CA GLN A 48 1.37 -6.40 -5.54
C GLN A 48 1.74 -7.88 -5.68
N ARG A 49 0.78 -8.76 -5.96
CA ARG A 49 1.00 -10.17 -6.26
C ARG A 49 1.98 -10.36 -7.40
N THR A 50 1.81 -9.57 -8.47
CA THR A 50 2.68 -9.64 -9.64
C THR A 50 4.08 -9.15 -9.30
N ILE A 51 4.21 -8.04 -8.58
CA ILE A 51 5.50 -7.53 -8.08
C ILE A 51 6.22 -8.62 -7.28
N GLU A 52 5.56 -9.22 -6.28
CA GLU A 52 6.15 -10.28 -5.46
C GLU A 52 6.54 -11.51 -6.29
N GLY A 53 5.66 -11.96 -7.19
CA GLY A 53 5.92 -13.13 -8.04
C GLY A 53 7.09 -12.92 -9.00
N ARG A 54 7.28 -11.70 -9.52
CA ARG A 54 8.40 -11.38 -10.41
C ARG A 54 9.71 -11.19 -9.65
N LEU A 55 9.68 -10.57 -8.47
CA LEU A 55 10.84 -10.46 -7.60
C LEU A 55 11.33 -11.83 -7.11
N ALA A 56 10.41 -12.78 -6.86
CA ALA A 56 10.74 -14.14 -6.43
C ALA A 56 11.53 -14.95 -7.49
N LEU A 57 11.62 -14.48 -8.74
CA LEU A 57 12.47 -15.10 -9.75
C LEU A 57 13.96 -14.88 -9.47
N GLY A 58 14.33 -13.87 -8.69
CA GLY A 58 15.74 -13.58 -8.37
C GLY A 58 16.57 -13.14 -9.58
N THR A 59 15.94 -12.62 -10.63
CA THR A 59 16.60 -12.16 -11.87
C THR A 59 16.44 -10.66 -12.09
N SER A 60 17.33 -10.08 -12.90
CA SER A 60 17.21 -8.68 -13.35
C SER A 60 15.92 -8.47 -14.16
N GLU A 61 15.59 -9.38 -15.07
CA GLU A 61 14.34 -9.30 -15.86
C GLU A 61 13.10 -9.32 -14.95
N GLY A 62 13.06 -10.19 -13.94
CA GLY A 62 11.97 -10.22 -12.96
C GLY A 62 11.88 -8.91 -12.18
N THR A 63 13.03 -8.32 -11.82
CA THR A 63 13.10 -7.02 -11.16
C THR A 63 12.55 -5.90 -12.04
N ASP A 64 12.93 -5.86 -13.32
CA ASP A 64 12.44 -4.88 -14.30
C ASP A 64 10.92 -5.02 -14.54
N GLN A 65 10.43 -6.26 -14.61
CA GLN A 65 9.00 -6.56 -14.73
C GLN A 65 8.22 -6.10 -13.48
N ALA A 66 8.75 -6.34 -12.28
CA ALA A 66 8.14 -5.86 -11.04
C ALA A 66 8.12 -4.33 -10.98
N GLN A 67 9.22 -3.67 -11.36
CA GLN A 67 9.29 -2.21 -11.38
C GLN A 67 8.27 -1.62 -12.36
N LYS A 68 8.12 -2.20 -13.57
CA LYS A 68 7.09 -1.78 -14.53
C LYS A 68 5.68 -1.84 -13.95
N VAL A 69 5.34 -2.89 -13.18
CA VAL A 69 4.04 -3.00 -12.51
C VAL A 69 3.89 -1.92 -11.42
N PHE A 70 4.93 -1.67 -10.62
CA PHE A 70 4.91 -0.62 -9.60
C PHE A 70 4.64 0.78 -10.19
N GLU A 71 5.27 1.09 -11.33
CA GLU A 71 5.21 2.41 -11.99
C GLU A 71 3.95 2.60 -12.84
N LYS A 72 3.50 1.54 -13.51
CA LYS A 72 2.41 1.64 -14.51
C LYS A 72 1.09 1.05 -14.06
N GLY A 73 1.11 0.14 -13.08
CA GLY A 73 -0.05 -0.69 -12.70
C GLY A 73 -0.42 -1.70 -13.79
N ALA A 74 -1.22 -2.71 -13.46
CA ALA A 74 -1.61 -3.75 -14.42
C ALA A 74 -3.09 -4.12 -14.34
N TYR A 75 -3.68 -4.15 -13.14
CA TYR A 75 -5.02 -4.72 -12.95
C TYR A 75 -6.11 -3.71 -12.60
N SER A 76 -5.73 -2.56 -12.02
CA SER A 76 -6.70 -1.63 -11.44
C SER A 76 -6.91 -0.40 -12.34
N LYS A 77 -8.18 -0.02 -12.54
CA LYS A 77 -8.62 1.16 -13.30
C LYS A 77 -8.04 1.23 -14.74
N PRO A 78 -8.17 0.18 -15.57
CA PRO A 78 -7.64 0.19 -16.92
C PRO A 78 -8.32 1.24 -17.80
N TYR A 79 -7.59 1.87 -18.71
CA TYR A 79 -8.11 2.83 -19.68
C TYR A 79 -7.31 2.84 -20.99
N ALA A 80 -7.99 3.17 -22.09
CA ALA A 80 -7.40 3.34 -23.41
C ALA A 80 -7.17 4.81 -23.73
N TYR A 81 -6.10 5.09 -24.48
CA TYR A 81 -5.89 6.36 -25.18
C TYR A 81 -6.25 6.17 -26.66
N LEU A 82 -7.45 6.59 -27.05
CA LEU A 82 -7.93 6.45 -28.42
C LEU A 82 -7.62 7.72 -29.23
N THR A 83 -7.17 7.57 -30.47
CA THR A 83 -7.00 8.70 -31.40
C THR A 83 -8.17 8.74 -32.37
N LEU A 84 -9.02 9.75 -32.23
CA LEU A 84 -10.21 9.98 -33.04
C LEU A 84 -9.85 10.62 -34.39
N SER A 85 -10.60 10.24 -35.42
CA SER A 85 -10.55 10.86 -36.75
C SER A 85 -11.95 10.84 -37.38
N PRO A 86 -12.60 12.00 -37.59
CA PRO A 86 -12.14 13.36 -37.30
C PRO A 86 -12.11 13.70 -35.79
N ALA A 87 -11.55 14.87 -35.46
CA ALA A 87 -11.54 15.41 -34.10
C ALA A 87 -12.95 15.67 -33.55
N LEU A 88 -13.06 15.81 -32.22
CA LEU A 88 -14.31 16.14 -31.55
C LEU A 88 -14.87 17.49 -32.01
N THR A 89 -16.19 17.55 -32.21
CA THR A 89 -16.91 18.77 -32.61
C THR A 89 -17.64 19.44 -31.44
N ALA A 90 -17.69 18.78 -30.28
CA ALA A 90 -18.32 19.26 -29.06
C ALA A 90 -17.48 18.86 -27.84
N ILE A 91 -17.65 19.59 -26.74
CA ILE A 91 -17.08 19.19 -25.45
C ILE A 91 -17.73 17.88 -25.02
N VAL A 92 -16.90 16.92 -24.60
CA VAL A 92 -17.35 15.64 -24.02
C VAL A 92 -16.95 15.62 -22.55
N PRO A 93 -17.91 15.77 -21.62
CA PRO A 93 -17.63 15.72 -20.20
C PRO A 93 -16.98 14.40 -19.77
N VAL A 94 -16.13 14.44 -18.75
CA VAL A 94 -15.62 13.23 -18.08
C VAL A 94 -16.79 12.38 -17.54
N GLY A 95 -16.67 11.06 -17.60
CA GLY A 95 -17.73 10.14 -17.20
C GLY A 95 -18.80 9.87 -18.26
N THR A 96 -18.71 10.50 -19.44
CA THR A 96 -19.62 10.23 -20.57
C THR A 96 -19.45 8.78 -21.05
N ASN A 97 -20.56 8.05 -21.17
CA ASN A 97 -20.55 6.66 -21.63
C ASN A 97 -19.95 6.53 -23.03
N VAL A 98 -19.10 5.52 -23.21
CA VAL A 98 -18.50 5.16 -24.49
C VAL A 98 -18.80 3.69 -24.77
N THR A 99 -19.27 3.39 -25.97
CA THR A 99 -19.49 2.02 -26.44
C THR A 99 -18.67 1.77 -27.70
N GLY A 100 -18.11 0.57 -27.82
CA GLY A 100 -17.30 0.13 -28.95
C GLY A 100 -17.25 -1.39 -29.03
N GLN A 101 -16.26 -1.95 -29.71
CA GLN A 101 -16.12 -3.40 -29.86
C GLN A 101 -14.68 -3.87 -29.64
N THR A 102 -14.54 -5.12 -29.17
CA THR A 102 -13.28 -5.88 -29.22
C THR A 102 -12.90 -6.21 -30.67
N ALA A 103 -11.67 -6.69 -30.88
CA ALA A 103 -11.26 -7.28 -32.15
C ALA A 103 -12.15 -8.45 -32.62
N ASN A 104 -12.87 -9.12 -31.70
CA ASN A 104 -13.79 -10.22 -31.99
C ASN A 104 -15.25 -9.76 -32.17
N GLY A 105 -15.52 -8.45 -32.24
CA GLY A 105 -16.87 -7.90 -32.42
C GLY A 105 -17.75 -7.92 -31.17
N VAL A 106 -17.21 -8.28 -30.00
CA VAL A 106 -17.93 -8.22 -28.72
C VAL A 106 -18.02 -6.77 -28.25
N GLU A 107 -19.21 -6.32 -27.85
CA GLU A 107 -19.42 -4.96 -27.32
C GLU A 107 -18.58 -4.69 -26.06
N ILE A 108 -17.89 -3.56 -26.04
CA ILE A 108 -17.18 -3.03 -24.86
C ILE A 108 -17.80 -1.71 -24.43
N ARG A 109 -17.84 -1.51 -23.12
CA ARG A 109 -18.33 -0.28 -22.52
C ARG A 109 -17.23 0.38 -21.70
N GLY A 110 -17.28 1.70 -21.66
CA GLY A 110 -16.40 2.52 -20.85
C GLY A 110 -16.99 3.89 -20.60
N THR A 111 -16.19 4.74 -19.98
CA THR A 111 -16.52 6.14 -19.74
C THR A 111 -15.32 7.01 -20.09
N THR A 112 -15.54 8.19 -20.67
CA THR A 112 -14.48 9.19 -20.80
C THR A 112 -13.82 9.47 -19.45
N TYR A 113 -12.51 9.71 -19.45
CA TYR A 113 -11.70 9.63 -18.24
C TYR A 113 -10.76 10.82 -18.05
N GLU A 114 -10.45 11.09 -16.77
CA GLU A 114 -9.48 12.06 -16.24
C GLU A 114 -9.85 13.54 -16.40
N MET A 115 -10.36 13.97 -17.54
CA MET A 115 -10.84 15.34 -17.77
C MET A 115 -11.82 15.43 -18.95
N ASP A 116 -12.50 16.57 -19.07
CA ASP A 116 -13.37 16.86 -20.20
C ASP A 116 -12.55 16.96 -21.49
N ALA A 117 -12.96 16.21 -22.52
CA ALA A 117 -12.37 16.32 -23.85
C ALA A 117 -12.97 17.54 -24.57
N GLN A 118 -12.12 18.35 -25.18
CA GLN A 118 -12.49 19.64 -25.74
C GLN A 118 -12.79 19.56 -27.24
N VAL A 119 -13.44 20.60 -27.77
CA VAL A 119 -13.61 20.76 -29.24
C VAL A 119 -12.23 20.78 -29.90
N GLY A 120 -12.06 20.00 -30.97
CA GLY A 120 -10.79 19.87 -31.69
C GLY A 120 -9.83 18.83 -31.11
N ASP A 121 -10.11 18.24 -29.94
CA ASP A 121 -9.30 17.14 -29.43
C ASP A 121 -9.45 15.91 -30.34
N THR A 122 -8.33 15.34 -30.78
CA THR A 122 -8.25 14.00 -31.36
C THR A 122 -8.02 12.92 -30.31
N PRO A 123 -7.33 13.17 -29.17
CA PRO A 123 -7.23 12.17 -28.11
C PRO A 123 -8.53 12.01 -27.33
N LEU A 124 -8.89 10.77 -27.00
CA LEU A 124 -9.97 10.45 -26.07
C LEU A 124 -9.52 9.36 -25.09
N LEU A 125 -9.47 9.69 -23.80
CA LEU A 125 -9.18 8.71 -22.75
C LEU A 125 -10.48 8.01 -22.36
N VAL A 126 -10.51 6.69 -22.48
CA VAL A 126 -11.69 5.87 -22.17
C VAL A 126 -11.34 4.84 -21.12
N ARG A 127 -11.87 5.01 -19.91
CA ARG A 127 -11.76 4.00 -18.85
C ARG A 127 -12.71 2.85 -19.14
N TYR A 128 -12.20 1.63 -19.14
CA TYR A 128 -13.03 0.43 -19.31
C TYR A 128 -14.00 0.26 -18.14
N SER A 129 -15.18 -0.28 -18.44
CA SER A 129 -16.13 -0.68 -17.39
C SER A 129 -15.54 -1.81 -16.56
N SER A 130 -15.78 -1.79 -15.25
CA SER A 130 -15.49 -2.92 -14.38
C SER A 130 -16.58 -3.99 -14.40
N GLU A 131 -17.63 -3.81 -15.19
CA GLU A 131 -18.75 -4.74 -15.34
C GLU A 131 -18.42 -5.87 -16.32
N ASN A 132 -19.12 -7.01 -16.18
CA ASN A 132 -19.06 -8.15 -17.10
C ASN A 132 -17.66 -8.71 -17.38
N ASN A 133 -16.73 -8.54 -16.42
CA ASN A 133 -15.38 -9.06 -16.50
C ASN A 133 -14.63 -8.66 -17.80
N GLN A 134 -14.84 -7.41 -18.26
CA GLN A 134 -14.10 -6.83 -19.40
C GLN A 134 -12.61 -6.64 -19.03
N GLN A 135 -11.81 -7.68 -19.25
CA GLN A 135 -10.39 -7.73 -18.85
C GLN A 135 -9.47 -7.18 -19.95
N CYS A 136 -9.34 -5.85 -20.01
CA CYS A 136 -8.21 -5.21 -20.71
C CYS A 136 -7.07 -4.96 -19.71
N LEU A 137 -6.08 -5.86 -19.67
CA LEU A 137 -5.02 -5.88 -18.65
C LEU A 137 -3.65 -5.75 -19.32
N VAL A 138 -3.29 -4.52 -19.71
CA VAL A 138 -2.07 -4.23 -20.47
C VAL A 138 -1.07 -3.47 -19.59
N GLY A 139 -1.03 -2.14 -19.60
CA GLY A 139 -0.23 -1.34 -18.67
C GLY A 139 1.20 -1.88 -18.43
N GLY A 140 1.55 -2.08 -17.16
CA GLY A 140 2.80 -2.71 -16.71
C GLY A 140 2.75 -4.24 -16.63
N ASN A 141 1.67 -4.89 -17.08
CA ASN A 141 1.48 -6.33 -16.97
C ASN A 141 2.58 -7.08 -17.77
N PRO A 142 3.36 -7.95 -17.11
CA PRO A 142 4.38 -8.75 -17.81
C PRO A 142 3.80 -9.75 -18.82
N ASN A 143 2.51 -10.10 -18.68
CA ASN A 143 1.77 -10.95 -19.61
C ASN A 143 0.49 -10.21 -20.06
N PRO A 144 0.59 -9.23 -20.98
CA PRO A 144 -0.54 -8.36 -21.32
C PRO A 144 -1.71 -9.15 -21.92
N ASN A 145 -2.94 -8.82 -21.50
CA ASN A 145 -4.18 -9.41 -22.02
C ASN A 145 -5.00 -8.33 -22.73
N THR A 146 -5.14 -8.48 -24.06
CA THR A 146 -5.90 -7.54 -24.90
C THR A 146 -7.33 -7.99 -25.21
N THR A 147 -7.77 -9.13 -24.69
CA THR A 147 -9.06 -9.75 -25.05
C THR A 147 -10.25 -8.84 -24.75
N GLY A 148 -10.21 -8.11 -23.64
CA GLY A 148 -11.24 -7.15 -23.25
C GLY A 148 -10.98 -5.70 -23.69
N CYS A 149 -9.98 -5.45 -24.54
CA CYS A 149 -9.65 -4.10 -25.02
C CYS A 149 -10.41 -3.75 -26.29
N PHE A 150 -10.53 -2.45 -26.58
CA PHE A 150 -11.06 -1.97 -27.86
C PHE A 150 -10.26 -2.55 -29.04
N ALA A 151 -10.91 -2.80 -30.18
CA ALA A 151 -10.22 -3.17 -31.42
C ALA A 151 -9.19 -2.09 -31.82
N GLU A 152 -8.08 -2.47 -32.46
CA GLU A 152 -6.99 -1.56 -32.86
C GLU A 152 -7.48 -0.33 -33.65
N SER A 153 -8.53 -0.51 -34.45
CA SER A 153 -9.30 0.58 -35.05
C SER A 153 -10.77 0.19 -35.17
N GLY A 154 -11.64 1.17 -35.32
CA GLY A 154 -13.07 0.93 -35.44
C GLY A 154 -13.87 2.20 -35.25
N THR A 155 -15.12 2.04 -34.83
CA THR A 155 -15.97 3.16 -34.41
C THR A 155 -16.40 2.99 -32.95
N ILE A 156 -16.56 4.11 -32.26
CA ILE A 156 -17.17 4.19 -30.93
C ILE A 156 -18.36 5.14 -30.97
N SER A 157 -19.35 4.92 -30.10
CA SER A 157 -20.40 5.91 -29.80
C SER A 157 -20.12 6.55 -28.46
N ILE A 158 -20.15 7.88 -28.43
CA ILE A 158 -19.93 8.71 -27.24
C ILE A 158 -21.28 9.32 -26.82
N GLY A 159 -21.74 9.02 -25.61
CA GLY A 159 -23.02 9.51 -25.08
C GLY A 159 -24.26 9.05 -25.86
N GLY A 160 -24.15 7.97 -26.65
CA GLY A 160 -25.22 7.53 -27.57
C GLY A 160 -25.33 8.38 -28.84
N GLY A 161 -24.36 9.27 -29.09
CA GLY A 161 -24.27 10.08 -30.29
C GLY A 161 -23.79 9.31 -31.53
N PRO A 162 -23.54 10.03 -32.65
CA PRO A 162 -23.06 9.44 -33.89
C PRO A 162 -21.71 8.73 -33.72
N PRO A 163 -21.38 7.76 -34.59
CA PRO A 163 -20.14 7.01 -34.49
C PRO A 163 -18.92 7.89 -34.78
N HIS A 164 -17.88 7.75 -33.96
CA HIS A 164 -16.56 8.35 -34.14
C HIS A 164 -15.56 7.26 -34.53
N SER A 165 -14.87 7.43 -35.65
CA SER A 165 -13.77 6.51 -36.00
C SER A 165 -12.56 6.77 -35.12
N TYR A 166 -11.84 5.72 -34.77
CA TYR A 166 -10.63 5.81 -33.96
C TYR A 166 -9.58 4.79 -34.40
N SER A 167 -8.34 5.03 -33.97
CA SER A 167 -7.27 4.04 -33.95
C SER A 167 -6.40 4.21 -32.70
N TYR A 168 -5.73 3.13 -32.29
CA TYR A 168 -4.73 3.10 -31.22
C TYR A 168 -3.96 1.77 -31.26
N ARG A 169 -2.92 1.62 -30.44
CA ARG A 169 -2.11 0.39 -30.36
C ARG A 169 -2.44 -0.37 -29.07
N PRO A 170 -3.20 -1.49 -29.09
CA PRO A 170 -3.69 -2.14 -27.88
C PRO A 170 -2.63 -2.52 -26.85
N LEU A 171 -1.40 -2.82 -27.27
CA LEU A 171 -0.30 -3.19 -26.35
C LEU A 171 0.45 -1.98 -25.76
N GLU A 172 0.27 -0.78 -26.29
CA GLU A 172 1.02 0.42 -25.88
C GLU A 172 0.11 1.53 -25.34
N ASP A 173 -1.09 1.66 -25.89
CA ASP A 173 -2.03 2.74 -25.59
C ASP A 173 -3.12 2.32 -24.59
N ASN A 174 -2.90 1.22 -23.87
CA ASN A 174 -3.70 0.80 -22.72
C ASN A 174 -2.90 0.93 -21.42
N TYR A 175 -3.44 1.69 -20.49
CA TYR A 175 -2.80 2.11 -19.25
C TYR A 175 -3.65 1.77 -18.03
N ASN A 176 -3.08 1.90 -16.83
CA ASN A 176 -3.81 1.72 -15.57
C ASN A 176 -3.79 3.03 -14.76
N GLY A 177 -4.99 3.51 -14.41
CA GLY A 177 -5.16 4.77 -13.69
C GLY A 177 -4.80 4.70 -12.21
N ARG A 178 -4.52 3.50 -11.68
CA ARG A 178 -4.01 3.27 -10.33
C ARG A 178 -2.74 2.42 -10.39
N ASN A 179 -1.72 2.87 -9.67
CA ASN A 179 -0.49 2.17 -9.40
C ASN A 179 0.12 2.73 -8.10
N PHE A 180 1.05 1.98 -7.49
CA PHE A 180 1.61 2.34 -6.19
C PHE A 180 2.52 3.57 -6.27
N GLN A 181 3.30 3.73 -7.35
CA GLN A 181 4.16 4.90 -7.52
C GLN A 181 3.35 6.20 -7.47
N LYS A 182 2.24 6.26 -8.21
CA LYS A 182 1.34 7.42 -8.31
C LYS A 182 0.81 7.83 -6.93
N TRP A 183 0.53 6.87 -6.04
CA TRP A 183 0.05 7.17 -4.69
C TRP A 183 1.05 7.98 -3.86
N SER A 184 2.34 7.69 -3.98
CA SER A 184 3.39 8.41 -3.25
C SER A 184 3.78 9.72 -3.91
N ILE A 185 3.96 9.77 -5.24
CA ILE A 185 4.38 11.01 -5.92
C ILE A 185 3.30 12.10 -5.85
N GLU A 186 2.02 11.73 -5.79
CA GLU A 186 0.91 12.68 -5.64
C GLU A 186 0.57 12.98 -4.18
N ALA A 187 1.27 12.37 -3.22
CA ALA A 187 0.94 12.44 -1.79
C ALA A 187 0.96 13.88 -1.25
N LYS A 188 1.93 14.71 -1.67
CA LYS A 188 1.98 16.14 -1.30
C LYS A 188 0.67 16.85 -1.64
N LYS A 189 0.26 16.76 -2.91
CA LYS A 189 -0.95 17.42 -3.41
C LYS A 189 -2.20 16.91 -2.69
N LYS A 190 -2.24 15.63 -2.36
CA LYS A 190 -3.44 14.96 -1.83
C LYS A 190 -3.56 14.93 -0.31
N MET A 191 -2.47 15.14 0.44
CA MET A 191 -2.44 14.98 1.90
C MET A 191 -1.67 16.09 2.64
N TYR A 192 -0.94 16.96 1.96
CA TYR A 192 -0.20 18.06 2.60
C TYR A 192 -0.69 19.44 2.20
N SER A 193 -0.91 19.65 0.91
CA SER A 193 -1.28 20.95 0.33
C SER A 193 -2.67 20.92 -0.33
N CYS A 194 -3.58 20.11 0.21
CA CYS A 194 -4.96 20.03 -0.26
C CYS A 194 -5.83 21.12 0.40
N ASP A 195 -7.00 21.40 -0.18
CA ASP A 195 -7.82 22.55 0.24
C ASP A 195 -8.55 22.34 1.57
N THR A 196 -8.76 21.10 1.98
CA THR A 196 -9.56 20.76 3.18
C THR A 196 -8.83 19.73 4.04
N GLY A 197 -8.76 19.98 5.34
CA GLY A 197 -8.22 19.03 6.33
C GLY A 197 -6.72 18.77 6.21
N CYS A 198 -5.99 19.56 5.42
CA CYS A 198 -4.54 19.44 5.22
C CYS A 198 -3.72 20.35 6.16
N PRO A 199 -2.49 19.94 6.55
CA PRO A 199 -1.90 18.64 6.24
C PRO A 199 -2.53 17.51 7.07
N PHE A 200 -2.67 16.33 6.48
CA PHE A 200 -3.21 15.15 7.17
C PHE A 200 -2.24 14.77 8.29
N ALA A 201 -2.72 14.71 9.53
CA ALA A 201 -1.87 14.58 10.73
C ALA A 201 -0.88 13.41 10.66
N THR A 202 -1.32 12.23 10.25
CA THR A 202 -0.44 11.05 10.12
C THR A 202 0.60 11.23 9.01
N TYR A 203 0.20 11.70 7.84
CA TYR A 203 1.12 11.95 6.73
C TYR A 203 2.16 13.02 7.09
N ASN A 204 1.76 14.05 7.84
CA ASN A 204 2.68 15.08 8.34
C ASN A 204 3.78 14.50 9.25
N LYS A 205 3.49 13.49 10.08
CA LYS A 205 4.52 12.79 10.88
C LYS A 205 5.56 12.11 9.98
N PHE A 206 5.12 11.49 8.88
CA PHE A 206 6.00 10.86 7.89
C PHE A 206 6.86 11.89 7.16
N TYR A 207 6.25 12.99 6.71
CA TYR A 207 7.00 14.09 6.11
C TYR A 207 8.03 14.68 7.10
N GLN A 208 7.66 14.95 8.35
CA GLN A 208 8.57 15.49 9.35
C GLN A 208 9.75 14.56 9.66
N TYR A 209 9.53 13.24 9.64
CA TYR A 209 10.58 12.26 9.85
C TYR A 209 11.53 12.16 8.64
N TYR A 210 10.98 11.91 7.45
CA TYR A 210 11.79 11.66 6.25
C TYR A 210 12.30 12.93 5.56
N ASN A 211 11.63 14.06 5.77
CA ASN A 211 11.73 15.27 4.95
C ASN A 211 11.53 14.99 3.45
N SER A 212 10.63 14.06 3.13
CA SER A 212 10.28 13.69 1.76
C SER A 212 8.77 13.50 1.67
N PHE A 213 8.15 14.13 0.67
CA PHE A 213 6.73 13.96 0.40
C PHE A 213 6.43 12.61 -0.26
N ASP A 214 7.32 12.12 -1.11
CA ASP A 214 7.16 10.85 -1.81
C ASP A 214 8.03 9.75 -1.20
N TYR A 215 8.18 9.75 0.14
CA TYR A 215 9.08 8.88 0.89
C TYR A 215 8.94 7.39 0.52
N ALA A 216 7.73 6.92 0.25
CA ALA A 216 7.47 5.52 -0.09
C ALA A 216 7.90 5.18 -1.53
N ASN A 217 7.73 6.11 -2.49
CA ASN A 217 8.31 6.00 -3.84
C ASN A 217 9.85 5.99 -3.77
N GLN A 218 10.45 6.91 -3.02
CA GLN A 218 11.91 6.96 -2.89
C GLN A 218 12.48 5.68 -2.28
N TRP A 219 11.82 5.11 -1.27
CA TRP A 219 12.19 3.81 -0.71
C TRP A 219 12.16 2.69 -1.76
N VAL A 220 11.03 2.51 -2.44
CA VAL A 220 10.81 1.41 -3.38
C VAL A 220 11.70 1.53 -4.61
N THR A 221 11.84 2.73 -5.18
CA THR A 221 12.69 2.98 -6.35
C THR A 221 14.18 2.84 -6.03
N ALA A 222 14.63 3.30 -4.84
CA ALA A 222 16.00 3.05 -4.40
C ALA A 222 16.27 1.55 -4.23
N ALA A 223 15.31 0.78 -3.71
CA ALA A 223 15.45 -0.67 -3.56
C ALA A 223 15.51 -1.39 -4.92
N PHE A 224 14.66 -1.02 -5.90
CA PHE A 224 14.77 -1.55 -7.27
C PHE A 224 16.15 -1.25 -7.87
N ALA A 225 16.63 -0.02 -7.75
CA ALA A 225 17.91 0.42 -8.30
C ALA A 225 19.13 -0.12 -7.53
N GLY A 226 18.97 -0.55 -6.27
CA GLY A 226 20.10 -0.91 -5.40
C GLY A 226 20.89 0.31 -4.93
N ASN A 227 20.22 1.45 -4.79
CA ASN A 227 20.82 2.72 -4.40
C ASN A 227 20.50 3.07 -2.94
N SER A 228 21.15 4.11 -2.44
CA SER A 228 20.77 4.74 -1.17
C SER A 228 19.59 5.70 -1.33
N THR A 229 18.73 5.79 -0.31
CA THR A 229 17.77 6.89 -0.16
C THR A 229 18.48 8.18 0.28
N SER A 230 17.78 9.32 0.23
CA SER A 230 18.30 10.63 0.67
C SER A 230 17.31 11.34 1.62
N PHE A 231 16.93 10.66 2.69
CA PHE A 231 16.05 11.16 3.73
C PHE A 231 16.80 11.93 4.81
N ALA A 232 16.10 12.81 5.52
CA ALA A 232 16.63 13.47 6.71
C ALA A 232 16.86 12.45 7.86
N ASN A 233 15.94 11.52 8.06
CA ASN A 233 16.06 10.40 8.98
C ASN A 233 15.65 9.09 8.29
N GLY A 234 16.19 7.96 8.75
CA GLY A 234 15.76 6.65 8.26
C GLY A 234 16.35 6.25 6.91
N ASN A 235 17.57 6.67 6.58
CA ASN A 235 18.20 6.32 5.31
C ASN A 235 18.43 4.81 5.17
N ALA A 236 18.19 4.29 3.96
CA ALA A 236 18.44 2.91 3.59
C ALA A 236 19.44 2.87 2.44
N ASP A 237 20.50 2.08 2.58
CA ASP A 237 21.49 1.83 1.54
C ASP A 237 21.31 0.44 0.94
N PHE A 238 20.51 0.35 -0.14
CA PHE A 238 20.20 -0.94 -0.77
C PHE A 238 21.36 -1.56 -1.54
N SER A 239 22.47 -0.84 -1.75
CA SER A 239 23.68 -1.42 -2.35
C SER A 239 24.30 -2.52 -1.48
N LYS A 240 23.94 -2.56 -0.19
CA LYS A 240 24.36 -3.57 0.79
C LYS A 240 23.57 -4.88 0.74
N LEU A 241 22.55 -4.98 -0.13
CA LEU A 241 21.72 -6.17 -0.28
C LEU A 241 21.73 -6.67 -1.72
N GLY A 242 21.80 -7.98 -1.90
CA GLY A 242 21.51 -8.65 -3.16
C GLY A 242 20.03 -8.60 -3.53
N LEU A 243 19.67 -9.27 -4.63
CA LEU A 243 18.31 -9.22 -5.18
C LEU A 243 17.24 -9.72 -4.19
N GLU A 244 17.52 -10.76 -3.42
CA GLU A 244 16.56 -11.32 -2.45
C GLU A 244 16.28 -10.36 -1.28
N GLY A 245 17.32 -9.74 -0.72
CA GLY A 245 17.16 -8.74 0.33
C GLY A 245 16.41 -7.50 -0.16
N ARG A 246 16.74 -7.02 -1.36
CA ARG A 246 16.03 -5.90 -1.98
C ARG A 246 14.57 -6.26 -2.30
N ALA A 247 14.31 -7.48 -2.78
CA ALA A 247 12.97 -7.98 -3.01
C ALA A 247 12.12 -7.96 -1.73
N ALA A 248 12.67 -8.38 -0.59
CA ALA A 248 11.99 -8.29 0.69
C ALA A 248 11.70 -6.83 1.08
N ALA A 249 12.68 -5.93 0.91
CA ALA A 249 12.50 -4.51 1.21
C ALA A 249 11.42 -3.83 0.33
N ILE A 250 11.34 -4.20 -0.95
CA ILE A 250 10.30 -3.73 -1.88
C ILE A 250 8.94 -4.27 -1.47
N ARG A 251 8.84 -5.58 -1.24
CA ARG A 251 7.59 -6.27 -0.89
C ARG A 251 6.91 -5.62 0.31
N TYR A 252 7.61 -5.54 1.42
CA TYR A 252 7.05 -5.05 2.68
C TYR A 252 7.00 -3.52 2.70
N GLY A 253 8.01 -2.83 2.14
CA GLY A 253 8.02 -1.38 2.04
C GLY A 253 6.86 -0.85 1.23
N ASN A 254 6.53 -1.47 0.09
CA ASN A 254 5.40 -1.05 -0.72
C ASN A 254 4.08 -1.14 0.05
N VAL A 255 3.80 -2.26 0.72
CA VAL A 255 2.53 -2.41 1.44
C VAL A 255 2.47 -1.49 2.67
N TYR A 256 3.51 -1.46 3.49
CA TYR A 256 3.46 -0.75 4.77
C TYR A 256 3.77 0.74 4.70
N MET A 257 4.40 1.21 3.63
CA MET A 257 4.67 2.64 3.45
C MET A 257 3.68 3.27 2.46
N ASN A 258 3.36 2.60 1.33
CA ASN A 258 2.36 3.10 0.38
C ASN A 258 0.93 2.76 0.79
N VAL A 259 0.58 1.47 0.84
CA VAL A 259 -0.82 1.04 1.04
C VAL A 259 -1.35 1.51 2.39
N TRP A 260 -0.54 1.37 3.45
CA TRP A 260 -0.90 1.83 4.81
C TRP A 260 -1.31 3.30 4.83
N MET A 261 -0.49 4.18 4.24
CA MET A 261 -0.81 5.61 4.16
C MET A 261 -1.99 5.88 3.24
N HIS A 262 -2.14 5.12 2.15
CA HIS A 262 -3.26 5.28 1.22
C HIS A 262 -4.60 4.94 1.86
N VAL A 263 -4.67 3.89 2.70
CA VAL A 263 -5.89 3.54 3.46
C VAL A 263 -6.28 4.69 4.39
N ILE A 264 -5.32 5.29 5.12
CA ILE A 264 -5.57 6.45 5.98
C ILE A 264 -6.02 7.67 5.18
N LYS A 265 -5.39 7.91 4.02
CA LYS A 265 -5.75 8.97 3.08
C LYS A 265 -7.21 8.86 2.65
N LYS A 266 -7.69 7.64 2.41
CA LYS A 266 -9.07 7.37 2.02
C LYS A 266 -10.05 7.67 3.15
N MET A 267 -9.81 7.15 4.34
CA MET A 267 -10.67 7.48 5.48
C MET A 267 -10.70 9.00 5.79
N GLN A 268 -9.55 9.69 5.76
CA GLN A 268 -9.53 11.14 5.95
C GLN A 268 -10.26 11.90 4.83
N GLY A 269 -10.18 11.42 3.59
CA GLY A 269 -10.94 11.97 2.47
C GLY A 269 -12.46 11.91 2.71
N GLY A 270 -12.98 10.78 3.18
CA GLY A 270 -14.40 10.64 3.53
C GLY A 270 -14.85 11.62 4.62
N ILE A 271 -13.99 11.83 5.63
CA ILE A 271 -14.25 12.82 6.70
C ILE A 271 -14.25 14.25 6.14
N ASN A 272 -13.29 14.61 5.29
CA ASN A 272 -13.25 15.96 4.68
C ASN A 272 -14.47 16.22 3.79
N ILE A 273 -14.91 15.23 3.02
CA ILE A 273 -16.14 15.33 2.22
C ILE A 273 -17.34 15.53 3.16
N CYS A 274 -17.43 14.77 4.24
CA CYS A 274 -18.49 14.93 5.25
C CYS A 274 -18.50 16.36 5.84
N GLU A 275 -17.34 16.89 6.24
CA GLU A 275 -17.23 18.22 6.85
C GLU A 275 -17.61 19.36 5.89
N THR A 276 -17.49 19.15 4.58
CA THR A 276 -17.71 20.20 3.57
C THR A 276 -19.03 20.09 2.82
N THR A 277 -19.59 18.88 2.70
CA THR A 277 -20.75 18.62 1.83
C THR A 277 -21.98 18.15 2.58
N CYS A 278 -21.87 17.74 3.85
CA CYS A 278 -23.00 17.22 4.60
C CYS A 278 -23.69 18.26 5.48
N SER A 279 -25.02 18.23 5.47
CA SER A 279 -25.86 18.66 6.59
C SER A 279 -26.37 17.42 7.36
N PRO A 280 -26.70 17.51 8.66
CA PRO A 280 -27.21 16.39 9.42
C PRO A 280 -28.41 15.71 8.73
N GLY A 281 -28.30 14.41 8.44
CA GLY A 281 -29.36 13.62 7.81
C GLY A 281 -29.45 13.67 6.27
N SER A 282 -28.54 14.35 5.57
CA SER A 282 -28.59 14.49 4.10
C SER A 282 -27.25 14.20 3.37
N CYS A 283 -26.43 13.28 3.90
CA CYS A 283 -25.17 12.92 3.25
C CYS A 283 -25.39 12.00 2.04
N SER A 284 -24.68 12.28 0.94
CA SER A 284 -24.64 11.36 -0.21
C SER A 284 -23.76 10.15 0.08
N ASN A 285 -23.95 9.08 -0.70
CA ASN A 285 -23.12 7.88 -0.66
C ASN A 285 -21.64 8.15 -1.01
N ASP A 286 -21.30 9.34 -1.57
CA ASP A 286 -19.92 9.69 -1.91
C ASP A 286 -19.03 9.81 -0.66
N THR A 287 -19.61 10.20 0.48
CA THR A 287 -18.91 10.23 1.77
C THR A 287 -18.49 8.83 2.21
N ALA A 288 -19.42 7.88 2.16
CA ALA A 288 -19.20 6.48 2.49
C ALA A 288 -18.30 5.77 1.46
N HIS A 289 -18.29 6.22 0.20
CA HIS A 289 -17.45 5.66 -0.86
C HIS A 289 -15.97 5.61 -0.46
N GLU A 290 -15.45 6.64 0.18
CA GLU A 290 -14.02 6.66 0.55
C GLU A 290 -13.71 5.66 1.68
N PHE A 291 -14.64 5.35 2.59
CA PHE A 291 -14.47 4.27 3.56
C PHE A 291 -14.58 2.89 2.90
N ASP A 292 -15.49 2.72 1.93
CA ASP A 292 -15.58 1.47 1.15
C ASP A 292 -14.26 1.22 0.42
N GLN A 293 -13.65 2.28 -0.13
CA GLN A 293 -12.34 2.20 -0.76
C GLN A 293 -11.23 1.86 0.25
N ALA A 294 -11.26 2.44 1.45
CA ALA A 294 -10.30 2.10 2.50
C ALA A 294 -10.36 0.61 2.85
N ALA A 295 -11.57 0.06 3.01
CA ALA A 295 -11.77 -1.37 3.25
C ALA A 295 -11.25 -2.24 2.09
N ALA A 296 -11.52 -1.84 0.84
CA ALA A 296 -11.04 -2.55 -0.35
C ALA A 296 -9.51 -2.56 -0.45
N TYR A 297 -8.83 -1.41 -0.26
CA TYR A 297 -7.37 -1.34 -0.31
C TYR A 297 -6.69 -2.02 0.87
N TYR A 298 -7.32 -2.03 2.05
CA TYR A 298 -6.82 -2.76 3.22
C TYR A 298 -6.84 -4.28 2.98
N THR A 299 -7.87 -4.76 2.28
CA THR A 299 -8.15 -6.19 2.12
C THR A 299 -7.47 -6.79 0.88
N GLY A 300 -7.62 -6.17 -0.30
CA GLY A 300 -7.33 -6.80 -1.60
C GLY A 300 -8.48 -7.70 -2.09
N SER A 301 -8.47 -8.09 -3.37
CA SER A 301 -9.50 -8.95 -3.96
C SER A 301 -9.25 -10.45 -3.74
N GLU A 302 -8.01 -10.87 -3.50
CA GLU A 302 -7.64 -12.28 -3.26
C GLU A 302 -8.27 -12.88 -1.99
N PRO A 303 -8.24 -12.22 -0.81
CA PRO A 303 -8.89 -12.77 0.39
C PRO A 303 -10.40 -12.92 0.23
N LEU A 304 -11.03 -12.02 -0.54
CA LEU A 304 -12.46 -12.06 -0.83
C LEU A 304 -12.82 -13.25 -1.71
N ALA A 305 -11.94 -13.63 -2.63
CA ALA A 305 -12.18 -14.74 -3.55
C ALA A 305 -12.08 -16.12 -2.89
N ASN A 306 -11.22 -16.28 -1.89
CA ASN A 306 -10.85 -17.59 -1.38
C ASN A 306 -11.16 -17.80 0.12
N ALA A 307 -11.77 -16.80 0.79
CA ALA A 307 -12.15 -16.84 2.22
C ALA A 307 -11.02 -17.34 3.16
N LYS A 308 -9.76 -17.11 2.77
CA LYS A 308 -8.55 -17.65 3.42
C LYS A 308 -7.64 -16.54 3.95
N VAL A 309 -6.59 -16.97 4.65
CA VAL A 309 -5.47 -16.14 5.14
C VAL A 309 -4.56 -15.65 3.99
N ASP A 310 -4.86 -16.03 2.76
CA ASP A 310 -4.06 -15.71 1.57
C ASP A 310 -4.41 -14.32 1.03
N GLY A 311 -3.39 -13.50 0.77
CA GLY A 311 -3.52 -12.16 0.22
C GLY A 311 -2.20 -11.39 0.27
N TYR A 312 -2.19 -10.21 -0.32
CA TYR A 312 -0.98 -9.41 -0.55
C TYR A 312 -1.01 -8.03 0.13
N MET A 313 -2.10 -7.74 0.83
CA MET A 313 -2.36 -6.45 1.48
C MET A 313 -2.28 -6.54 3.00
N LEU A 314 -2.56 -5.41 3.67
CA LEU A 314 -2.45 -5.22 5.11
C LEU A 314 -3.26 -6.25 5.92
N TYR A 315 -4.45 -6.63 5.44
CA TYR A 315 -5.25 -7.69 6.05
C TYR A 315 -4.47 -9.00 6.19
N ALA A 316 -3.90 -9.50 5.09
CA ALA A 316 -3.19 -10.78 5.07
C ALA A 316 -1.96 -10.76 5.97
N LEU A 317 -1.29 -9.62 6.03
CA LEU A 317 -0.14 -9.40 6.91
C LEU A 317 -0.53 -9.46 8.39
N ALA A 318 -1.62 -8.82 8.79
CA ALA A 318 -2.15 -8.94 10.15
C ALA A 318 -2.57 -10.38 10.48
N GLN A 319 -3.11 -11.15 9.52
CA GLN A 319 -3.40 -12.57 9.72
C GLN A 319 -2.13 -13.40 9.94
N VAL A 320 -1.04 -13.10 9.23
CA VAL A 320 0.25 -13.79 9.41
C VAL A 320 0.84 -13.48 10.78
N GLU A 321 0.88 -12.21 11.17
CA GLU A 321 1.50 -11.81 12.44
C GLU A 321 0.66 -12.25 13.64
N CYS A 322 -0.68 -12.25 13.59
CA CYS A 322 -1.49 -12.71 14.71
C CYS A 322 -1.17 -14.15 15.14
N LYS A 323 -0.89 -15.03 14.16
CA LYS A 323 -0.56 -16.44 14.41
C LYS A 323 0.76 -16.57 15.14
N LYS A 324 1.69 -15.67 14.87
CA LYS A 324 3.02 -15.65 15.49
C LYS A 324 3.03 -14.98 16.85
N PHE A 325 2.10 -14.06 17.09
CA PHE A 325 2.05 -13.27 18.33
C PHE A 325 0.97 -13.72 19.32
N GLY A 326 0.18 -14.74 18.98
CA GLY A 326 -0.92 -15.22 19.82
C GLY A 326 -2.08 -14.22 19.94
N THR A 327 -2.30 -13.39 18.91
CA THR A 327 -3.35 -12.35 18.90
C THR A 327 -4.49 -12.64 17.93
N CYS A 328 -4.59 -13.87 17.42
CA CYS A 328 -5.78 -14.30 16.68
C CYS A 328 -6.95 -14.59 17.64
N LEU A 329 -8.16 -14.37 17.15
CA LEU A 329 -9.42 -14.80 17.77
C LEU A 329 -9.61 -16.31 17.57
N ASN A 330 -10.59 -16.89 18.24
CA ASN A 330 -10.89 -18.34 18.17
C ASN A 330 -11.25 -18.82 16.76
N ASN A 331 -11.79 -17.94 15.91
CA ASN A 331 -12.08 -18.23 14.50
C ASN A 331 -10.86 -18.08 13.58
N GLY A 332 -9.67 -17.79 14.14
CA GLY A 332 -8.42 -17.61 13.40
C GLY A 332 -8.20 -16.22 12.80
N MET A 333 -9.15 -15.29 12.92
CA MET A 333 -8.98 -13.90 12.46
C MET A 333 -8.11 -13.12 13.44
N ALA A 334 -7.17 -12.32 12.95
CA ALA A 334 -6.42 -11.37 13.75
C ALA A 334 -7.37 -10.44 14.48
N ARG A 335 -7.16 -10.25 15.79
CA ARG A 335 -7.98 -9.32 16.59
C ARG A 335 -7.95 -7.91 16.01
N ALA A 336 -6.80 -7.46 15.51
CA ALA A 336 -6.66 -6.18 14.83
C ALA A 336 -7.56 -6.07 13.58
N ASN A 337 -7.58 -7.11 12.72
CA ASN A 337 -8.46 -7.15 11.55
C ASN A 337 -9.94 -7.03 11.94
N PHE A 338 -10.38 -7.83 12.90
CA PHE A 338 -11.76 -7.80 13.38
C PHE A 338 -12.16 -6.40 13.86
N GLN A 339 -11.35 -5.80 14.72
CA GLN A 339 -11.60 -4.46 15.25
C GLN A 339 -11.58 -3.39 14.14
N ILE A 340 -10.64 -3.46 13.20
CA ILE A 340 -10.56 -2.53 12.07
C ILE A 340 -11.83 -2.57 11.22
N TYR A 341 -12.34 -3.76 10.88
CA TYR A 341 -13.58 -3.85 10.10
C TYR A 341 -14.80 -3.36 10.87
N SER A 342 -14.91 -3.65 12.17
CA SER A 342 -15.98 -3.09 13.01
C SER A 342 -15.96 -1.55 13.02
N LEU A 343 -14.77 -0.96 13.20
CA LEU A 343 -14.61 0.49 13.23
C LEU A 343 -14.80 1.13 11.84
N LEU A 344 -14.44 0.44 10.76
CA LEU A 344 -14.72 0.87 9.39
C LEU A 344 -16.23 0.92 9.14
N GLU A 345 -16.97 -0.11 9.58
CA GLU A 345 -18.42 -0.19 9.45
C GLU A 345 -19.10 0.93 10.26
N GLU A 346 -18.69 1.12 11.52
CA GLU A 346 -19.17 2.22 12.36
C GLU A 346 -18.84 3.60 11.76
N GLY A 347 -17.60 3.79 11.30
CA GLY A 347 -17.15 5.04 10.68
C GLY A 347 -17.94 5.38 9.42
N LYS A 348 -18.18 4.40 8.55
CA LYS A 348 -19.05 4.53 7.37
C LYS A 348 -20.47 4.93 7.78
N ASN A 349 -21.05 4.29 8.79
CA ASN A 349 -22.38 4.61 9.27
C ASN A 349 -22.47 6.03 9.87
N TYR A 350 -21.43 6.48 10.58
CA TYR A 350 -21.32 7.87 11.01
C TYR A 350 -21.27 8.85 9.84
N LEU A 351 -20.52 8.55 8.78
CA LEU A 351 -20.47 9.40 7.58
C LEU A 351 -21.84 9.50 6.90
N LEU A 352 -22.57 8.39 6.76
CA LEU A 352 -23.93 8.38 6.18
C LEU A 352 -24.92 9.24 7.00
N GLN A 353 -24.68 9.40 8.29
CA GLN A 353 -25.50 10.22 9.19
C GLN A 353 -25.04 11.69 9.26
N GLY A 354 -23.91 12.04 8.63
CA GLY A 354 -23.28 13.36 8.76
C GLY A 354 -22.53 13.57 10.08
N ASN A 355 -22.26 12.52 10.84
CA ASN A 355 -21.48 12.58 12.07
C ASN A 355 -19.97 12.48 11.76
N CYS A 356 -19.41 13.54 11.18
CA CYS A 356 -18.00 13.54 10.77
C CYS A 356 -17.03 13.38 11.95
N THR A 357 -17.39 13.92 13.14
CA THR A 357 -16.61 13.75 14.37
C THR A 357 -16.56 12.29 14.82
N GLY A 358 -17.69 11.57 14.78
CA GLY A 358 -17.74 10.14 15.06
C GLY A 358 -16.86 9.33 14.11
N ALA A 359 -16.93 9.61 12.81
CA ALA A 359 -16.08 8.97 11.81
C ALA A 359 -14.58 9.26 12.01
N LYS A 360 -14.23 10.49 12.43
CA LYS A 360 -12.85 10.88 12.76
C LYS A 360 -12.28 10.06 13.91
N LEU A 361 -13.04 9.85 14.99
CA LEU A 361 -12.62 9.01 16.10
C LEU A 361 -12.36 7.56 15.65
N GLN A 362 -13.22 7.00 14.78
CA GLN A 362 -13.01 5.66 14.25
C GLN A 362 -11.74 5.57 13.40
N LYS A 363 -11.49 6.54 12.52
CA LYS A 363 -10.25 6.62 11.73
C LYS A 363 -9.01 6.66 12.63
N GLU A 364 -9.02 7.45 13.70
CA GLU A 364 -7.89 7.55 14.64
C GLU A 364 -7.61 6.20 15.33
N ARG A 365 -8.67 5.49 15.78
CA ARG A 365 -8.51 4.14 16.35
C ARG A 365 -8.04 3.12 15.31
N ILE A 366 -8.58 3.13 14.10
CA ILE A 366 -8.14 2.25 13.00
C ILE A 366 -6.65 2.48 12.70
N THR A 367 -6.21 3.74 12.65
CA THR A 367 -4.80 4.08 12.39
C THR A 367 -3.87 3.49 13.45
N ALA A 368 -4.27 3.52 14.74
CA ALA A 368 -3.52 2.88 15.82
C ALA A 368 -3.49 1.35 15.68
N LEU A 369 -4.63 0.72 15.38
CA LEU A 369 -4.70 -0.73 15.20
C LEU A 369 -3.88 -1.22 14.00
N MET A 370 -3.81 -0.43 12.92
CA MET A 370 -2.97 -0.73 11.76
C MET A 370 -1.47 -0.66 12.06
N ALA A 371 -1.03 -0.06 13.19
CA ALA A 371 0.35 -0.09 13.63
C ALA A 371 0.75 -1.41 14.31
N ILE A 372 -0.22 -2.17 14.84
CA ILE A 372 0.02 -3.45 15.52
C ILE A 372 0.82 -4.43 14.64
N PRO A 373 0.40 -4.78 13.41
CA PRO A 373 1.17 -5.70 12.56
C PRO A 373 2.52 -5.14 12.14
N LEU A 374 2.70 -3.82 12.12
CA LEU A 374 4.02 -3.20 11.87
C LEU A 374 4.97 -3.49 13.03
N VAL A 375 4.53 -3.20 14.26
CA VAL A 375 5.28 -3.45 15.49
C VAL A 375 5.60 -4.93 15.64
N GLN A 376 4.61 -5.80 15.40
CA GLN A 376 4.78 -7.26 15.42
C GLN A 376 5.84 -7.70 14.40
N GLY A 377 5.76 -7.23 13.16
CA GLY A 377 6.75 -7.51 12.14
C GLY A 377 8.15 -7.06 12.51
N THR A 378 8.30 -5.83 13.03
CA THR A 378 9.58 -5.28 13.53
C THR A 378 10.18 -6.19 14.61
N LEU A 379 9.40 -6.52 15.65
CA LEU A 379 9.82 -7.39 16.75
C LEU A 379 10.22 -8.78 16.26
N ARG A 380 9.42 -9.37 15.37
CA ARG A 380 9.70 -10.69 14.81
C ARG A 380 11.01 -10.72 14.06
N THR A 381 11.24 -9.74 13.19
CA THR A 381 12.47 -9.69 12.40
C THR A 381 13.68 -9.36 13.26
N ALA A 382 13.54 -8.52 14.28
CA ALA A 382 14.60 -8.25 15.24
C ALA A 382 14.99 -9.54 16.00
N TYR A 383 14.00 -10.30 16.49
CA TYR A 383 14.23 -11.59 17.14
C TYR A 383 14.91 -12.60 16.21
N ALA A 384 14.48 -12.63 14.94
CA ALA A 384 15.08 -13.51 13.93
C ALA A 384 16.56 -13.18 13.69
N LEU A 385 16.92 -11.88 13.61
CA LEU A 385 18.29 -11.43 13.35
C LEU A 385 19.22 -11.64 14.55
N ASP A 386 18.75 -11.30 15.75
CA ASP A 386 19.54 -11.33 16.98
C ASP A 386 19.55 -12.72 17.62
N VAL A 387 18.38 -13.21 18.04
CA VAL A 387 18.28 -14.41 18.89
C VAL A 387 18.35 -15.70 18.08
N GLN A 388 17.78 -15.72 16.87
CA GLN A 388 17.81 -16.90 15.99
C GLN A 388 18.99 -16.89 15.00
N TYR A 389 19.78 -15.80 14.98
CA TYR A 389 20.91 -15.62 14.06
C TYR A 389 20.55 -15.82 12.57
N ASN A 390 19.30 -15.58 12.18
CA ASN A 390 18.84 -15.65 10.80
C ASN A 390 19.21 -14.36 10.05
N ARG A 391 20.48 -14.25 9.70
CA ARG A 391 21.08 -13.07 9.06
C ARG A 391 20.96 -13.06 7.54
N GLN A 392 20.07 -13.87 6.97
CA GLN A 392 19.79 -13.87 5.54
C GLN A 392 19.37 -12.46 5.08
N GLU A 393 19.79 -12.07 3.88
CA GLU A 393 19.48 -10.75 3.34
C GLU A 393 17.97 -10.50 3.25
N THR A 394 17.18 -11.53 2.93
CA THR A 394 15.70 -11.49 2.97
C THR A 394 15.17 -11.04 4.33
N THR A 395 15.73 -11.56 5.43
CA THR A 395 15.35 -11.15 6.80
C THR A 395 15.76 -9.72 7.07
N GLN A 396 16.96 -9.31 6.64
CA GLN A 396 17.45 -7.93 6.81
C GLN A 396 16.60 -6.91 6.04
N GLY A 397 16.28 -7.20 4.77
CA GLY A 397 15.41 -6.36 3.95
C GLY A 397 13.99 -6.27 4.50
N GLN A 398 13.45 -7.38 5.02
CA GLN A 398 12.17 -7.39 5.72
C GLN A 398 12.21 -6.51 6.99
N ALA A 399 13.26 -6.65 7.82
CA ALA A 399 13.41 -5.88 9.05
C ALA A 399 13.49 -4.38 8.79
N ALA A 400 14.30 -3.98 7.80
CA ALA A 400 14.44 -2.59 7.40
C ALA A 400 13.11 -1.99 6.91
N ALA A 401 12.33 -2.73 6.13
CA ALA A 401 11.02 -2.28 5.66
C ALA A 401 10.00 -2.10 6.80
N PHE A 402 9.95 -3.04 7.75
CA PHE A 402 9.09 -2.88 8.93
C PHE A 402 9.52 -1.70 9.81
N ALA A 403 10.83 -1.56 10.05
CA ALA A 403 11.37 -0.42 10.77
C ALA A 403 10.98 0.89 10.07
N ALA A 404 11.24 1.02 8.76
CA ALA A 404 10.86 2.20 7.99
C ALA A 404 9.37 2.55 8.15
N ALA A 405 8.47 1.57 8.08
CA ALA A 405 7.04 1.83 8.24
C ALA A 405 6.63 2.38 9.63
N VAL A 406 7.29 1.96 10.72
CA VAL A 406 6.94 2.37 12.10
C VAL A 406 7.72 3.58 12.61
N LEU A 407 8.92 3.83 12.07
CA LEU A 407 9.85 4.85 12.56
C LEU A 407 9.24 6.26 12.63
N PRO A 408 8.42 6.75 11.66
CA PRO A 408 7.86 8.09 11.76
C PRO A 408 6.85 8.27 12.90
N ILE A 409 5.98 7.28 13.14
CA ILE A 409 5.03 7.32 14.25
C ILE A 409 5.74 7.11 15.59
N LEU A 410 6.81 6.31 15.60
CA LEU A 410 7.66 6.13 16.77
C LEU A 410 8.42 7.42 17.10
N HIS A 411 8.96 8.12 16.10
CA HIS A 411 9.70 9.37 16.27
C HIS A 411 8.80 10.49 16.80
N ALA A 412 7.55 10.56 16.33
CA ALA A 412 6.56 11.48 16.87
C ALA A 412 6.25 11.23 18.35
N CYS A 413 6.38 9.98 18.83
CA CYS A 413 6.24 9.62 20.25
C CYS A 413 7.54 9.80 21.04
N SER A 414 8.69 9.44 20.46
CA SER A 414 10.01 9.50 21.08
C SER A 414 11.11 9.40 20.02
N ALA A 415 11.68 10.55 19.65
CA ALA A 415 12.80 10.60 18.70
C ALA A 415 14.00 9.71 19.11
N PRO A 416 14.43 9.65 20.40
CA PRO A 416 15.52 8.76 20.80
C PRO A 416 15.23 7.27 20.60
N ARG A 417 14.00 6.81 20.88
CA ARG A 417 13.62 5.40 20.69
C ARG A 417 13.50 5.04 19.22
N ALA A 418 12.99 5.95 18.39
CA ALA A 418 13.01 5.79 16.95
C ALA A 418 14.44 5.66 16.42
N LEU A 419 15.37 6.49 16.90
CA LEU A 419 16.77 6.39 16.51
C LEU A 419 17.39 5.04 16.91
N GLN A 420 17.08 4.52 18.10
CA GLN A 420 17.53 3.20 18.54
C GLN A 420 17.06 2.09 17.59
N VAL A 421 15.75 2.04 17.29
CA VAL A 421 15.19 1.05 16.37
C VAL A 421 15.81 1.18 14.97
N TYR A 422 16.04 2.40 14.49
CA TYR A 422 16.67 2.64 13.20
C TYR A 422 18.11 2.13 13.13
N ILE A 423 18.95 2.44 14.12
CA ILE A 423 20.37 2.05 14.11
C ILE A 423 20.51 0.53 13.99
N ASP A 424 19.71 -0.21 14.76
CA ASP A 424 19.78 -1.67 14.77
C ASP A 424 19.20 -2.29 13.49
N LEU A 425 18.11 -1.74 12.94
CA LEU A 425 17.39 -2.32 11.79
C LEU A 425 17.66 -1.65 10.45
N ALA A 426 18.64 -0.74 10.37
CA ALA A 426 19.08 -0.15 9.11
C ALA A 426 19.55 -1.23 8.13
N VAL A 427 19.46 -0.93 6.83
CA VAL A 427 19.88 -1.87 5.78
C VAL A 427 21.37 -2.22 5.96
N GLY A 428 21.65 -3.52 6.07
CA GLY A 428 22.99 -4.07 6.30
C GLY A 428 23.41 -4.16 7.78
N SER A 429 22.58 -3.76 8.74
CA SER A 429 22.87 -3.83 10.18
C SER A 429 22.64 -5.19 10.83
N GLY A 430 22.31 -6.25 10.05
CA GLY A 430 21.86 -7.54 10.58
C GLY A 430 22.79 -8.28 11.55
N ASN A 431 24.05 -7.85 11.70
CA ASN A 431 25.01 -8.42 12.65
C ASN A 431 25.02 -7.77 14.04
N SER A 432 24.38 -6.61 14.20
CA SER A 432 24.48 -5.76 15.40
C SER A 432 23.11 -5.48 16.05
N VAL A 433 22.07 -6.22 15.65
CA VAL A 433 20.71 -6.06 16.16
C VAL A 433 20.63 -6.50 17.61
N SER A 434 19.96 -5.70 18.45
CA SER A 434 19.57 -6.10 19.81
C SER A 434 18.05 -6.18 19.93
N TYR A 435 17.53 -7.40 19.98
CA TYR A 435 16.09 -7.63 20.13
C TYR A 435 15.56 -7.02 21.43
N GLU A 436 16.29 -7.18 22.53
CA GLU A 436 15.88 -6.64 23.84
C GLU A 436 15.78 -5.12 23.83
N VAL A 437 16.71 -4.42 23.17
CA VAL A 437 16.69 -2.95 23.04
C VAL A 437 15.53 -2.50 22.16
N ILE A 438 15.33 -3.15 21.00
CA ILE A 438 14.21 -2.83 20.10
C ILE A 438 12.87 -3.07 20.79
N LYS A 439 12.74 -4.19 21.51
CA LYS A 439 11.53 -4.52 22.27
C LYS A 439 11.23 -3.47 23.32
N ASP A 440 12.20 -3.13 24.16
CA ASP A 440 12.06 -2.08 25.18
C ASP A 440 11.69 -0.72 24.56
N ALA A 441 12.35 -0.35 23.46
CA ALA A 441 12.07 0.90 22.74
C ALA A 441 10.64 0.95 22.19
N LEU A 442 10.13 -0.15 21.64
CA LEU A 442 8.76 -0.23 21.12
C LEU A 442 7.73 -0.23 22.26
N GLU A 443 7.89 -1.08 23.27
CA GLU A 443 6.93 -1.23 24.37
C GLU A 443 6.73 0.06 25.17
N LYS A 444 7.81 0.83 25.41
CA LYS A 444 7.75 2.15 26.06
C LYS A 444 7.06 3.24 25.23
N THR A 445 6.56 2.93 24.04
CA THR A 445 5.81 3.87 23.19
C THR A 445 4.38 3.45 22.91
N TYR A 446 3.95 2.29 23.40
CA TYR A 446 2.61 1.74 23.17
C TYR A 446 1.49 2.69 23.59
N ASP A 447 1.59 3.32 24.76
CA ASP A 447 0.61 4.31 25.24
C ASP A 447 0.44 5.49 24.25
N CYS A 448 1.55 6.02 23.73
CA CYS A 448 1.53 7.11 22.74
C CYS A 448 1.00 6.63 21.38
N LEU A 449 1.30 5.40 20.99
CA LEU A 449 0.76 4.76 19.79
C LEU A 449 -0.70 4.32 19.95
N GLN A 450 -1.29 4.47 21.14
CA GLN A 450 -2.66 4.07 21.46
C GLN A 450 -2.89 2.56 21.29
N ILE A 451 -1.89 1.74 21.61
CA ILE A 451 -1.96 0.27 21.62
C ILE A 451 -1.47 -0.25 22.97
N SER A 452 -1.76 -1.51 23.30
CA SER A 452 -1.35 -2.14 24.56
C SER A 452 -0.42 -3.34 24.34
N CYS A 453 0.23 -3.80 25.42
CA CYS A 453 0.98 -5.07 25.43
C CYS A 453 0.12 -6.24 24.93
N HIS A 454 -1.15 -6.30 25.35
CA HIS A 454 -2.10 -7.32 24.94
C HIS A 454 -2.53 -7.21 23.46
N ASP A 455 -2.59 -6.00 22.90
CA ASP A 455 -2.89 -5.81 21.48
C ASP A 455 -1.76 -6.35 20.60
N VAL A 456 -0.50 -6.15 21.00
CA VAL A 456 0.68 -6.63 20.26
C VAL A 456 0.93 -8.12 20.49
N GLY A 457 0.74 -8.61 21.72
CA GLY A 457 1.04 -9.99 22.09
C GLY A 457 2.55 -10.26 22.22
N GLY A 458 2.94 -11.53 22.08
CA GLY A 458 4.33 -11.97 22.22
C GLY A 458 4.65 -13.11 21.26
N LEU A 459 5.91 -13.22 20.82
CA LEU A 459 6.29 -14.23 19.82
C LEU A 459 6.15 -15.64 20.39
N LEU A 460 5.33 -16.46 19.76
CA LEU A 460 5.07 -17.83 20.14
C LEU A 460 6.16 -18.78 19.62
N ASP A 461 6.44 -19.81 20.41
CA ASP A 461 7.23 -20.96 19.99
C ASP A 461 6.44 -21.79 18.96
N PRO A 462 6.97 -21.98 17.73
CA PRO A 462 6.29 -22.73 16.68
C PRO A 462 6.11 -24.23 17.01
N VAL A 463 6.81 -24.77 18.01
CA VAL A 463 6.73 -26.19 18.41
C VAL A 463 5.44 -26.50 19.21
N GLY A 464 4.54 -25.52 19.40
CA GLY A 464 3.10 -25.81 19.55
C GLY A 464 2.56 -25.89 20.98
N ASN A 465 3.28 -25.38 21.97
CA ASN A 465 2.80 -25.41 23.38
C ASN A 465 2.09 -24.11 23.81
N GLY A 466 1.88 -23.16 22.89
CA GLY A 466 1.34 -21.82 23.22
C GLY A 466 2.28 -20.98 24.10
N LEU A 467 3.53 -21.41 24.25
CA LEU A 467 4.55 -20.71 25.03
C LEU A 467 5.18 -19.59 24.20
N TYR A 468 5.62 -18.53 24.87
CA TYR A 468 6.42 -17.49 24.23
C TYR A 468 7.87 -17.93 24.10
N LEU A 469 8.51 -17.49 23.01
CA LEU A 469 9.96 -17.55 22.85
C LEU A 469 10.64 -16.78 24.00
N LYS A 470 11.86 -17.18 24.36
CA LYS A 470 12.60 -16.60 25.50
C LYS A 470 12.72 -15.08 25.33
N GLY A 471 12.25 -14.34 26.34
CA GLY A 471 12.29 -12.86 26.35
C GLY A 471 11.28 -12.18 25.42
N ALA A 472 10.42 -12.93 24.75
CA ALA A 472 9.48 -12.41 23.75
C ALA A 472 8.01 -12.39 24.19
N ALA A 473 7.74 -12.58 25.48
CA ALA A 473 6.40 -12.44 26.05
C ALA A 473 5.91 -10.97 26.00
N PRO A 474 4.59 -10.71 26.06
CA PRO A 474 4.04 -9.36 26.19
C PRO A 474 4.61 -8.60 27.40
N CYS A 475 4.72 -7.27 27.34
CA CYS A 475 5.29 -6.46 28.43
C CYS A 475 4.59 -6.56 29.79
N ASP A 476 3.31 -6.94 29.82
CA ASP A 476 2.50 -7.12 31.02
C ASP A 476 2.41 -8.59 31.46
N PHE A 477 3.17 -9.49 30.82
CA PHE A 477 3.16 -10.90 31.14
C PHE A 477 3.79 -11.18 32.52
N THR A 478 2.98 -11.71 33.43
CA THR A 478 3.38 -12.06 34.81
C THR A 478 3.56 -13.58 35.01
N GLY A 479 3.54 -14.37 33.94
CA GLY A 479 3.76 -15.81 33.99
C GLY A 479 5.25 -16.19 34.13
N PRO A 480 5.55 -17.46 34.45
CA PRO A 480 6.93 -17.92 34.62
C PRO A 480 7.72 -17.78 33.31
N THR A 481 8.81 -17.01 33.34
CA THR A 481 9.73 -16.84 32.21
C THR A 481 10.66 -18.05 32.12
N SER A 482 10.68 -18.73 30.96
CA SER A 482 11.50 -19.92 30.75
C SER A 482 13.01 -19.63 30.88
N ALA A 483 13.58 -19.92 32.05
CA ALA A 483 15.01 -20.17 32.22
C ALA A 483 15.30 -21.62 31.79
N SER A 484 16.25 -21.80 30.87
CA SER A 484 16.62 -23.13 30.37
C SER A 484 17.30 -23.95 31.46
N THR A 485 16.59 -24.91 32.06
CA THR A 485 17.15 -26.22 32.44
C THR A 485 16.04 -27.20 32.80
N GLY A 486 15.98 -28.32 32.08
CA GLY A 486 15.24 -29.53 32.49
C GLY A 486 13.73 -29.48 32.27
N SER A 487 13.21 -30.53 31.64
CA SER A 487 11.79 -30.77 31.37
C SER A 487 10.88 -30.47 32.56
N SER A 488 9.84 -29.66 32.36
CA SER A 488 8.48 -29.90 32.85
C SER A 488 7.50 -28.93 32.17
N GLN A 489 6.48 -29.53 31.57
CA GLN A 489 5.40 -28.92 30.78
C GLN A 489 4.43 -28.15 31.68
N TYR A 490 3.87 -27.00 31.28
CA TYR A 490 2.53 -26.53 31.73
C TYR A 490 1.91 -25.46 30.80
N ASN A 491 0.57 -25.49 30.73
CA ASN A 491 -0.35 -24.77 29.83
C ASN A 491 -0.59 -23.28 30.18
N VAL A 492 -0.97 -22.51 29.14
CA VAL A 492 -1.50 -21.14 29.20
C VAL A 492 -2.86 -21.11 29.92
N PRO A 493 -3.10 -20.23 30.93
CA PRO A 493 -4.40 -20.13 31.59
C PRO A 493 -5.40 -19.31 30.76
N THR A 494 -6.60 -19.86 30.58
CA THR A 494 -7.82 -19.08 30.26
C THR A 494 -8.35 -18.47 31.56
N GLY A 495 -8.67 -17.17 31.55
CA GLY A 495 -8.89 -16.39 32.76
C GLY A 495 -10.10 -16.79 33.60
N THR A 496 -9.96 -16.72 34.93
CA THR A 496 -11.09 -16.49 35.87
C THR A 496 -10.56 -15.89 37.19
N GLN A 497 -11.41 -15.08 37.83
CA GLN A 497 -11.13 -14.22 38.99
C GLN A 497 -10.99 -14.96 40.34
N SER A 498 -10.25 -14.31 41.27
CA SER A 498 -10.62 -14.04 42.68
C SER A 498 -9.71 -14.58 43.81
N THR A 499 -9.35 -13.63 44.68
CA THR A 499 -9.16 -13.67 46.16
C THR A 499 -8.01 -14.43 46.82
N GLY A 500 -7.17 -13.66 47.53
CA GLY A 500 -6.86 -13.93 48.95
C GLY A 500 -5.44 -14.34 49.34
N SER A 501 -4.84 -13.49 50.20
CA SER A 501 -3.97 -13.85 51.35
C SER A 501 -2.46 -13.97 51.14
N SER A 502 -1.76 -12.90 51.57
CA SER A 502 -0.56 -12.85 52.42
C SER A 502 0.29 -14.12 52.64
N GLN A 503 1.60 -14.01 52.38
CA GLN A 503 2.64 -14.05 53.43
C GLN A 503 4.05 -13.75 52.91
N SER A 504 4.78 -13.07 53.78
CA SER A 504 6.18 -12.66 53.73
C SER A 504 7.18 -13.81 53.84
N SER A 505 8.32 -13.72 53.17
CA SER A 505 9.62 -14.01 53.80
C SER A 505 10.79 -13.59 52.91
N SER A 506 11.61 -12.75 53.50
CA SER A 506 12.97 -12.33 53.15
C SER A 506 13.98 -13.48 53.18
N SER A 507 14.99 -13.45 52.30
CA SER A 507 16.38 -13.73 52.68
C SER A 507 17.37 -13.37 51.58
N SER A 508 18.33 -12.54 51.98
CA SER A 508 19.56 -12.08 51.35
C SER A 508 20.70 -13.11 51.43
N THR A 509 21.59 -13.18 50.43
CA THR A 509 23.07 -13.33 50.54
C THR A 509 23.67 -13.31 49.11
N THR A 510 24.44 -12.32 48.66
CA THR A 510 25.86 -11.97 48.94
C THR A 510 26.89 -12.81 48.16
N SER A 511 27.37 -12.20 47.07
CA SER A 511 28.73 -12.16 46.47
C SER A 511 29.62 -13.41 46.41
N THR A 512 30.24 -13.65 45.23
CA THR A 512 31.70 -13.48 45.06
C THR A 512 32.15 -13.53 43.60
N SER A 513 33.30 -12.88 43.38
CA SER A 513 34.00 -12.47 42.17
C SER A 513 35.09 -13.43 41.68
N SER A 514 35.44 -13.36 40.38
CA SER A 514 36.81 -13.45 39.79
C SER A 514 36.67 -13.67 38.27
N SER A 515 37.05 -12.77 37.33
CA SER A 515 38.35 -12.18 36.94
C SER A 515 39.25 -13.08 36.07
N SER A 516 39.84 -12.45 35.03
CA SER A 516 40.90 -12.86 34.09
C SER A 516 40.46 -13.74 32.89
N GLY A 517 40.90 -13.51 31.65
CA GLY A 517 41.86 -12.59 31.05
C GLY A 517 42.37 -13.17 29.71
N GLY A 518 42.79 -12.32 28.76
CA GLY A 518 43.82 -12.68 27.77
C GLY A 518 43.43 -12.86 26.29
N SER A 519 43.54 -11.75 25.55
CA SER A 519 44.33 -11.55 24.31
C SER A 519 44.16 -12.42 23.04
N ALA A 520 43.58 -11.75 22.03
CA ALA A 520 44.09 -11.45 20.67
C ALA A 520 45.17 -12.31 19.98
N VAL A 521 44.93 -12.67 18.71
CA VAL A 521 45.91 -12.60 17.60
C VAL A 521 45.20 -12.27 16.26
N SER A 522 45.85 -11.42 15.46
CA SER A 522 45.48 -10.88 14.15
C SER A 522 46.33 -11.52 13.05
N ALA A 523 45.83 -11.64 11.81
CA ALA A 523 46.62 -11.56 10.55
C ALA A 523 45.73 -11.60 9.30
N SER A 524 46.29 -11.08 8.20
CA SER A 524 45.64 -10.38 7.08
C SER A 524 45.95 -11.02 5.71
N HIS A 525 45.27 -10.51 4.66
CA HIS A 525 45.62 -10.51 3.20
C HIS A 525 45.43 -11.84 2.42
N LYS A 526 45.04 -11.89 1.13
CA LYS A 526 45.14 -10.95 0.00
C LYS A 526 44.19 -11.35 -1.15
N ARG A 527 43.76 -10.37 -1.95
CA ARG A 527 43.04 -10.47 -3.24
C ARG A 527 43.90 -11.01 -4.39
N THR A 528 43.24 -11.55 -5.41
CA THR A 528 43.67 -11.51 -6.83
C THR A 528 42.46 -11.28 -7.75
N ASP A 529 42.64 -10.34 -8.69
CA ASP A 529 41.74 -9.93 -9.78
C ASP A 529 41.64 -10.95 -10.92
N GLY A 530 40.58 -10.81 -11.74
CA GLY A 530 40.52 -11.38 -13.08
C GLY A 530 39.25 -10.98 -13.87
N GLY A 531 39.39 -10.00 -14.77
CA GLY A 531 39.04 -10.15 -16.19
C GLY A 531 37.59 -10.03 -16.68
N ASP A 532 37.37 -8.97 -17.46
CA ASP A 532 36.66 -8.93 -18.76
C ASP A 532 35.15 -8.66 -18.86
N ALA A 533 34.89 -7.40 -19.28
CA ALA A 533 34.05 -6.94 -20.39
C ALA A 533 32.85 -7.79 -20.86
N ASN A 534 31.66 -7.15 -20.88
CA ASN A 534 30.80 -7.22 -22.06
C ASN A 534 29.94 -5.97 -22.23
N VAL A 535 30.03 -5.43 -23.44
CA VAL A 535 29.24 -4.34 -24.02
C VAL A 535 27.85 -4.91 -24.33
N GLY A 536 26.81 -4.32 -23.73
CA GLY A 536 25.41 -4.66 -23.96
C GLY A 536 24.59 -3.40 -24.24
N LEU A 537 24.22 -3.24 -25.50
CA LEU A 537 23.57 -2.10 -26.14
C LEU A 537 22.21 -1.75 -25.48
N ALA A 538 22.09 -0.53 -24.97
CA ALA A 538 20.84 0.04 -24.48
C ALA A 538 19.99 0.57 -25.65
N VAL A 539 18.95 -0.16 -26.04
CA VAL A 539 17.85 0.35 -26.88
C VAL A 539 16.53 -0.15 -26.29
N GLY A 540 15.78 0.74 -25.66
CA GLY A 540 14.44 0.41 -25.15
C GLY A 540 13.90 1.34 -24.07
N LEU A 541 13.95 2.67 -24.27
CA LEU A 541 13.40 3.61 -23.27
C LEU A 541 12.81 4.92 -23.84
N THR A 542 12.45 4.98 -25.12
CA THR A 542 12.02 6.27 -25.74
C THR A 542 10.52 6.44 -26.00
N LEU A 543 9.67 5.40 -25.90
CA LEU A 543 8.24 5.56 -26.22
C LEU A 543 7.36 5.91 -25.00
N GLY A 544 7.67 5.39 -23.81
CA GLY A 544 6.92 5.72 -22.59
C GLY A 544 7.12 7.16 -22.12
N LEU A 545 8.30 7.74 -22.37
CA LEU A 545 8.61 9.12 -22.03
C LEU A 545 7.85 10.10 -22.94
N ALA A 546 7.64 9.75 -24.22
CA ALA A 546 6.97 10.63 -25.19
C ALA A 546 5.49 10.83 -24.84
N ALA A 547 4.75 9.78 -24.46
CA ALA A 547 3.34 9.91 -24.06
C ALA A 547 3.19 10.68 -22.74
N PHE A 548 4.06 10.42 -21.75
CA PHE A 548 4.07 11.17 -20.48
C PHE A 548 4.47 12.64 -20.69
N ILE A 549 5.45 12.91 -21.56
CA ILE A 549 5.84 14.28 -21.95
C ILE A 549 4.69 14.96 -22.71
N VAL A 550 3.97 14.28 -23.61
CA VAL A 550 2.82 14.88 -24.31
C VAL A 550 1.71 15.22 -23.33
N VAL A 551 1.39 14.35 -22.36
CA VAL A 551 0.40 14.66 -21.30
C VAL A 551 0.88 15.81 -20.42
N VAL A 552 2.14 15.81 -19.96
CA VAL A 552 2.70 16.89 -19.13
C VAL A 552 2.79 18.21 -19.92
N VAL A 553 3.17 18.16 -21.20
CA VAL A 553 3.20 19.32 -22.09
C VAL A 553 1.80 19.83 -22.35
N MET A 554 0.81 18.97 -22.61
CA MET A 554 -0.60 19.37 -22.72
C MET A 554 -1.09 20.03 -21.42
N LEU A 555 -0.77 19.45 -20.25
CA LEU A 555 -1.13 20.00 -18.94
C LEU A 555 -0.47 21.37 -18.67
N VAL A 556 0.83 21.52 -18.98
CA VAL A 556 1.57 22.77 -18.80
C VAL A 556 1.12 23.83 -19.79
N THR A 557 0.83 23.47 -21.04
CA THR A 557 0.34 24.39 -22.06
C THR A 557 -1.09 24.85 -21.74
N ARG A 558 -1.96 23.94 -21.26
CA ARG A 558 -3.31 24.28 -20.80
C ARG A 558 -3.29 25.17 -19.55
N SER A 559 -2.42 24.90 -18.57
CA SER A 559 -2.25 25.76 -17.40
C SER A 559 -1.82 27.18 -17.77
N LYS A 560 -0.92 27.34 -18.76
CA LYS A 560 -0.54 28.66 -19.26
C LYS A 560 -1.69 29.37 -19.96
N ASN A 561 -2.41 28.67 -20.83
CA ASN A 561 -3.54 29.26 -21.57
C ASN A 561 -4.70 29.66 -20.64
N GLN A 562 -4.91 28.93 -19.54
CA GLN A 562 -5.94 29.24 -18.55
C GLN A 562 -5.59 30.49 -17.73
N VAL A 563 -4.31 30.64 -17.33
CA VAL A 563 -3.82 31.86 -16.67
C VAL A 563 -3.87 33.07 -17.61
N GLU A 564 -3.58 32.89 -18.89
CA GLU A 564 -3.61 33.95 -19.91
C GLU A 564 -5.05 34.37 -20.27
N PHE A 565 -6.00 33.42 -20.25
CA PHE A 565 -7.43 33.72 -20.39
C PHE A 565 -8.00 34.46 -19.17
N ASP A 566 -7.66 34.02 -17.95
CA ASP A 566 -8.12 34.68 -16.72
C ASP A 566 -7.54 36.10 -16.59
N THR A 567 -6.30 36.34 -17.04
CA THR A 567 -5.73 37.70 -17.09
C THR A 567 -6.31 38.56 -18.23
N ALA A 568 -6.74 37.97 -19.34
CA ALA A 568 -7.42 38.70 -20.42
C ALA A 568 -8.87 39.07 -20.07
N VAL A 569 -9.56 38.21 -19.29
CA VAL A 569 -10.92 38.46 -18.80
C VAL A 569 -10.92 39.52 -17.69
N ASP A 570 -9.91 39.55 -16.82
CA ASP A 570 -9.79 40.59 -15.77
C ASP A 570 -9.34 41.96 -16.36
N GLY A 571 -8.63 41.95 -17.49
CA GLY A 571 -8.19 43.16 -18.20
C GLY A 571 -9.26 43.88 -19.02
N THR A 572 -10.42 43.26 -19.28
CA THR A 572 -11.49 43.82 -20.15
C THR A 572 -12.69 44.39 -19.38
N VAL A 573 -12.69 44.35 -18.05
CA VAL A 573 -13.80 44.88 -17.20
C VAL A 573 -13.45 46.20 -16.50
N ALA A 574 -12.26 46.77 -16.74
CA ALA A 574 -11.78 47.96 -16.01
C ALA A 574 -11.81 49.29 -16.79
N GLU A 575 -12.31 49.35 -18.03
CA GLU A 575 -12.22 50.59 -18.82
C GLU A 575 -13.48 50.90 -19.64
N GLU A 576 -14.65 50.96 -18.99
CA GLU A 576 -15.81 51.68 -19.53
C GLU A 576 -16.83 51.94 -18.40
N LEU A 577 -16.64 53.01 -17.61
CA LEU A 577 -17.70 53.71 -16.84
C LEU A 577 -17.13 54.85 -15.97
N GLU A 578 -16.59 55.92 -16.56
CA GLU A 578 -16.59 57.26 -15.93
C GLU A 578 -16.68 58.37 -16.99
N MET A 579 -17.90 58.74 -17.38
CA MET A 579 -18.14 60.09 -17.91
C MET A 579 -19.62 60.47 -17.80
N SER A 580 -20.00 61.10 -16.69
CA SER A 580 -21.11 62.08 -16.65
C SER A 580 -21.13 62.85 -15.33
N GLY A 581 -20.57 64.06 -15.34
CA GLY A 581 -21.18 65.21 -14.66
C GLY A 581 -21.66 66.20 -15.72
N PRO A 582 -22.30 67.35 -15.40
CA PRO A 582 -22.61 67.90 -14.07
C PRO A 582 -24.08 68.38 -13.92
N VAL A 583 -24.45 68.98 -12.78
CA VAL A 583 -25.12 70.31 -12.64
C VAL A 583 -25.52 70.60 -11.17
N SER A 584 -25.32 71.86 -10.80
CA SER A 584 -25.53 72.64 -9.57
C SER A 584 -26.77 72.42 -8.70
N ALA A 585 -26.62 72.52 -7.36
CA ALA A 585 -26.90 73.70 -6.52
C ALA A 585 -26.38 73.48 -5.09
#